data_AF-A0A9P4L407-F1
#
_entry.id   AF-A0A9P4L407-F1
#
_cell.length_a   1.000
_cell.length_b   1.000
_cell.length_c   1.000
_cell.angle_alpha   90.00
_cell.angle_beta   90.00
_cell.angle_gamma   90.00
#
_symmetry.space_group_name_H-M   'P 1'
#
loop_
_entity.id
_entity.type
_entity.pdbx_description
1 polymer ?
#
loop_
_entity_poly.entity_id
_entity_poly.type
_entity_poly.pdbx_seq_one_letter_code
_entity_poly.pdbx_strand_id
1 'polypeptide(L)'
;MGHRIRHDLLYRLRWNIFAALDDIEIATGPHDQTTNLPFLGHPFADEFLTEPPLSRIQVCIRECEQKYDSEYFEDEQYRYQSPAALTINNEGNHPITLGQFVTQAHAYLNRNMKEIKKIKSENYGELVERSDGSQGRVVTNGHPVSLPNDIKFFFSWVWVMAINGNVTLGIYTYAEGEGFDRSIEVFWTNRLKNMHRHEQERQA
;
A
#
# COMPACT_ATOMS: atom_id res chain seq x y z
N MET A 1 -23.52 -3.09 -8.19
CA MET A 1 -22.49 -2.22 -8.80
C MET A 1 -21.31 -2.19 -7.85
N GLY A 2 -20.11 -2.59 -8.28
CA GLY A 2 -18.94 -2.65 -7.40
C GLY A 2 -18.41 -1.26 -7.09
N HIS A 3 -18.11 -0.98 -5.83
CA HIS A 3 -17.42 0.26 -5.43
C HIS A 3 -16.02 0.27 -6.07
N ARG A 4 -15.73 1.28 -6.88
CA ARG A 4 -14.40 1.50 -7.47
C ARG A 4 -13.60 2.39 -6.54
N ILE A 5 -12.38 1.99 -6.22
CA ILE A 5 -11.43 2.87 -5.55
C ILE A 5 -10.69 3.70 -6.61
N ARG A 6 -10.35 4.96 -6.29
CA ARG A 6 -9.60 5.86 -7.16
C ARG A 6 -8.13 5.45 -7.26
N HIS A 7 -7.88 4.32 -7.92
CA HIS A 7 -6.53 3.81 -8.19
C HIS A 7 -5.71 4.80 -9.02
N ASP A 8 -6.34 5.54 -9.93
CA ASP A 8 -5.71 6.62 -10.68
C ASP A 8 -5.08 7.69 -9.78
N LEU A 9 -5.68 7.98 -8.62
CA LEU A 9 -5.10 8.89 -7.63
C LEU A 9 -4.08 8.19 -6.73
N LEU A 10 -4.41 7.00 -6.23
CA LEU A 10 -3.52 6.26 -5.32
C LEU A 10 -2.17 5.92 -5.97
N TYR A 11 -2.13 5.61 -7.26
CA TYR A 11 -0.88 5.34 -7.97
C TYR A 11 0.01 6.58 -8.13
N ARG A 12 -0.56 7.80 -8.04
CA ARG A 12 0.21 9.07 -8.06
C ARG A 12 0.96 9.33 -6.76
N LEU A 13 0.54 8.73 -5.65
CA LEU A 13 1.17 8.95 -4.35
C LEU A 13 2.57 8.37 -4.32
N ARG A 14 3.54 9.23 -3.98
CA ARG A 14 4.89 8.86 -3.56
C ARG A 14 4.93 8.90 -2.04
N TRP A 15 4.59 7.76 -1.46
CA TRP A 15 4.33 7.66 -0.04
C TRP A 15 5.27 6.63 0.59
N ASN A 16 6.32 7.12 1.25
CA ASN A 16 7.10 6.33 2.21
C ASN A 16 6.30 6.22 3.52
N ILE A 17 5.84 5.01 3.83
CA ILE A 17 4.84 4.78 4.88
C ILE A 17 5.38 4.99 6.30
N PHE A 18 6.70 5.10 6.46
CA PHE A 18 7.36 5.36 7.75
C PHE A 18 8.14 6.68 7.78
N ALA A 19 8.09 7.49 6.71
CA ALA A 19 8.59 8.86 6.72
C ALA A 19 7.59 9.80 7.43
N ALA A 20 7.90 11.09 7.53
CA ALA A 20 6.93 12.05 8.04
C ALA A 20 5.72 12.15 7.09
N LEU A 21 4.54 12.44 7.63
CA LEU A 21 3.33 12.62 6.82
C LEU A 21 3.50 13.74 5.79
N ASP A 22 4.22 14.80 6.16
CA ASP A 22 4.50 15.96 5.30
C ASP A 22 5.48 15.64 4.15
N ASP A 23 6.20 14.51 4.21
CA ASP A 23 7.09 14.05 3.15
C ASP A 23 6.33 13.31 2.03
N ILE A 24 5.01 13.10 2.17
CA ILE A 24 4.21 12.47 1.12
C ILE A 24 4.07 13.45 -0.04
N GLU A 25 4.48 12.99 -1.22
CA GLU A 25 4.33 13.73 -2.47
C GLU A 25 3.27 13.07 -3.36
N ILE A 26 2.77 13.85 -4.32
CA ILE A 26 1.88 13.38 -5.37
C ILE A 26 2.40 13.77 -6.75
N ALA A 27 2.42 12.81 -7.67
CA ALA A 27 2.79 13.03 -9.06
C ALA A 27 1.65 13.70 -9.83
N THR A 28 1.95 14.86 -10.40
CA THR A 28 1.02 15.71 -11.17
C THR A 28 1.53 15.91 -12.60
N GLY A 29 0.62 16.24 -13.52
CA GLY A 29 0.95 16.38 -14.95
C GLY A 29 0.83 15.06 -15.75
N PRO A 30 1.15 15.12 -17.06
CA PRO A 30 1.08 13.96 -17.96
C PRO A 30 2.22 12.97 -17.68
N HIS A 31 2.04 11.71 -18.12
CA HIS A 31 2.93 10.59 -17.80
C HIS A 31 4.42 10.82 -18.11
N ASP A 32 4.73 11.62 -19.12
CA ASP A 32 6.08 11.94 -19.58
C ASP A 32 6.68 13.21 -18.94
N GLN A 33 5.88 14.01 -18.23
CA GLN A 33 6.29 15.30 -17.63
C GLN A 33 5.78 15.43 -16.19
N THR A 34 5.81 14.33 -15.44
CA THR A 34 5.29 14.33 -14.08
C THR A 34 6.15 15.18 -13.15
N THR A 35 5.53 16.06 -12.38
CA THR A 35 6.16 16.83 -11.30
C THR A 35 5.63 16.37 -9.96
N ASN A 36 6.50 16.18 -8.99
CA ASN A 36 6.10 15.82 -7.63
C ASN A 36 5.89 17.08 -6.81
N LEU A 37 4.74 17.15 -6.14
CA LEU A 37 4.37 18.24 -5.26
C LEU A 37 3.98 17.67 -3.90
N PRO A 38 4.09 18.45 -2.80
CA PRO A 38 3.56 18.05 -1.50
C PRO A 38 2.09 17.64 -1.63
N PHE A 39 1.74 16.48 -1.09
CA PHE A 39 0.39 15.94 -1.19
C PHE A 39 -0.59 16.68 -0.28
N LEU A 40 -0.19 16.94 0.97
CA LEU A 40 -1.02 17.67 1.91
C LEU A 40 -1.19 19.12 1.44
N GLY A 41 -2.45 19.54 1.27
CA GLY A 41 -2.81 20.85 0.70
C GLY A 41 -2.93 20.86 -0.83
N HIS A 42 -2.63 19.76 -1.53
CA HIS A 42 -2.89 19.63 -2.96
C HIS A 42 -4.39 19.30 -3.22
N PRO A 43 -5.03 19.81 -4.28
CA PRO A 43 -6.46 19.55 -4.56
C PRO A 43 -6.86 18.07 -4.65
N PHE A 44 -5.95 17.20 -5.07
CA PHE A 44 -6.19 15.75 -5.07
C PHE A 44 -6.43 15.16 -3.69
N ALA A 45 -5.97 15.79 -2.61
CA ALA A 45 -6.28 15.38 -1.25
C ALA A 45 -7.78 15.56 -0.91
N ASP A 46 -8.46 16.49 -1.58
CA ASP A 46 -9.88 16.78 -1.37
C ASP A 46 -10.80 15.92 -2.26
N GLU A 47 -10.25 15.19 -3.24
CA GLU A 47 -11.01 14.25 -4.05
C GLU A 47 -11.51 13.05 -3.24
N PHE A 48 -12.66 12.50 -3.62
CA PHE A 48 -13.22 11.32 -2.97
C PHE A 48 -12.37 10.08 -3.23
N LEU A 49 -12.21 9.24 -2.21
CA LEU A 49 -11.43 8.01 -2.32
C LEU A 49 -12.10 6.96 -3.23
N THR A 50 -13.43 6.94 -3.26
CA THR A 50 -14.22 5.90 -3.93
C THR A 50 -15.32 6.47 -4.81
N GLU A 51 -15.70 5.70 -5.82
CA GLU A 51 -16.82 5.96 -6.71
C GLU A 51 -17.73 4.71 -6.78
N PRO A 52 -18.99 4.76 -6.29
CA PRO A 52 -19.60 5.89 -5.61
C PRO A 52 -18.93 6.23 -4.26
N PRO A 53 -19.07 7.49 -3.77
CA PRO A 53 -18.42 7.92 -2.54
C PRO A 53 -18.93 7.16 -1.31
N LEU A 54 -18.01 6.72 -0.45
CA LEU A 54 -18.30 6.02 0.79
C LEU A 54 -17.98 6.90 1.99
N SER A 55 -18.85 6.86 3.00
CA SER A 55 -18.61 7.52 4.29
C SER A 55 -17.91 6.62 5.30
N ARG A 56 -17.87 5.31 5.05
CA ARG A 56 -17.27 4.32 5.94
C ARG A 56 -16.52 3.25 5.17
N ILE A 57 -15.27 3.01 5.60
CA ILE A 57 -14.43 1.91 5.12
C ILE A 57 -13.63 1.31 6.29
N GLN A 58 -13.18 0.08 6.10
CA GLN A 58 -12.15 -0.53 6.93
C GLN A 58 -10.83 -0.58 6.16
N VAL A 59 -9.70 -0.47 6.87
CA VAL A 59 -8.36 -0.52 6.31
C VAL A 59 -7.55 -1.55 7.08
N CYS A 60 -6.93 -2.50 6.38
CA CYS A 60 -6.05 -3.51 6.96
C CYS A 60 -4.68 -3.51 6.25
N ILE A 61 -3.69 -4.11 6.90
CA ILE A 61 -2.37 -4.35 6.31
C ILE A 61 -2.46 -5.71 5.63
N ARG A 62 -2.40 -5.73 4.30
CA ARG A 62 -2.77 -6.93 3.56
C ARG A 62 -1.79 -8.07 3.76
N GLU A 63 -0.50 -7.79 3.92
CA GLU A 63 0.50 -8.81 4.22
C GLU A 63 0.27 -9.48 5.58
N CYS A 64 -0.25 -8.74 6.58
CA CYS A 64 -0.64 -9.33 7.87
C CYS A 64 -1.83 -10.28 7.69
N GLU A 65 -2.88 -9.83 6.98
CA GLU A 65 -4.05 -10.68 6.70
C GLU A 65 -3.66 -11.94 5.91
N GLN A 66 -2.74 -11.82 4.95
CA GLN A 66 -2.26 -12.97 4.19
C GLN A 66 -1.51 -13.97 5.08
N LYS A 67 -0.73 -13.51 6.06
CA LYS A 67 -0.11 -14.42 7.04
C LYS A 67 -1.17 -15.12 7.88
N TYR A 68 -2.13 -14.36 8.42
CA TYR A 68 -3.28 -14.92 9.15
C TYR A 68 -4.01 -16.00 8.34
N ASP A 69 -4.28 -15.73 7.05
CA ASP A 69 -4.93 -16.66 6.14
C ASP A 69 -4.06 -17.89 5.83
N SER A 70 -2.74 -17.73 5.71
CA SER A 70 -1.80 -18.83 5.42
C SER A 70 -1.68 -19.85 6.55
N GLU A 71 -1.91 -19.41 7.78
CA GLU A 71 -1.85 -20.24 8.99
C GLU A 71 -3.25 -20.78 9.37
N TYR A 72 -4.18 -20.87 8.41
CA TYR A 72 -5.56 -21.33 8.62
C TYR A 72 -5.66 -22.73 9.26
N PHE A 73 -4.70 -23.61 8.98
CA PHE A 73 -4.68 -24.97 9.50
C PHE A 73 -3.96 -25.10 10.86
N GLU A 74 -3.38 -24.02 11.38
CA GLU A 74 -2.78 -24.02 12.72
C GLU A 74 -3.86 -23.88 13.80
N ASP A 75 -3.58 -24.39 15.01
CA ASP A 75 -4.47 -24.18 16.14
C ASP A 75 -4.62 -22.67 16.42
N GLU A 76 -5.82 -22.22 16.78
CA GLU A 76 -6.12 -20.79 17.00
C GLU A 76 -5.16 -20.10 17.97
N GLN A 77 -4.64 -20.83 18.98
CA GLN A 77 -3.70 -20.29 19.97
C GLN A 77 -2.29 -20.00 19.42
N TYR A 78 -1.92 -20.64 18.31
CA TYR A 78 -0.62 -20.46 17.65
C TYR A 78 -0.73 -19.62 16.38
N ARG A 79 -1.93 -19.54 15.81
CA ARG A 79 -2.24 -18.74 14.63
C ARG A 79 -1.88 -17.28 14.87
N TYR A 80 -1.07 -16.73 13.96
CA TYR A 80 -0.76 -15.31 13.88
C TYR A 80 -2.03 -14.46 14.00
N GLN A 81 -1.96 -13.33 14.69
CA GLN A 81 -3.07 -12.39 14.83
C GLN A 81 -2.70 -11.07 14.16
N SER A 82 -3.41 -10.73 13.09
CA SER A 82 -3.26 -9.44 12.43
C SER A 82 -3.59 -8.27 13.37
N PRO A 83 -2.96 -7.10 13.17
CA PRO A 83 -3.42 -5.88 13.79
C PRO A 83 -4.90 -5.60 13.49
N ALA A 84 -5.63 -5.10 14.48
CA ALA A 84 -7.02 -4.73 14.32
C ALA A 84 -7.19 -3.69 13.20
N ALA A 85 -8.12 -3.94 12.28
CA ALA A 85 -8.38 -3.05 11.15
C ALA A 85 -8.76 -1.63 11.60
N LEU A 86 -8.18 -0.63 10.93
CA LEU A 86 -8.58 0.76 11.09
C LEU A 86 -9.97 0.96 10.50
N THR A 87 -10.88 1.60 11.24
CA THR A 87 -12.16 2.07 10.69
C THR A 87 -12.07 3.56 10.44
N ILE A 88 -12.29 3.97 9.18
CA ILE A 88 -12.46 5.37 8.81
C ILE A 88 -13.96 5.57 8.59
N ASN A 89 -14.57 6.45 9.38
CA ASN A 89 -16.00 6.69 9.37
C ASN A 89 -16.29 8.18 9.54
N ASN A 90 -16.83 8.80 8.50
CA ASN A 90 -17.28 10.18 8.55
C ASN A 90 -18.75 10.22 8.97
N GLU A 91 -19.08 11.11 9.91
CA GLU A 91 -20.45 11.33 10.36
C GLU A 91 -21.31 11.92 9.23
N GLY A 92 -22.65 11.80 9.36
CA GLY A 92 -23.58 12.43 8.43
C GLY A 92 -23.52 11.92 6.98
N ASN A 93 -22.96 10.73 6.75
CA ASN A 93 -22.72 10.17 5.41
C ASN A 93 -21.81 11.03 4.51
N HIS A 94 -20.96 11.87 5.09
CA HIS A 94 -19.99 12.62 4.30
C HIS A 94 -18.96 11.67 3.66
N PRO A 95 -18.64 11.83 2.36
CA PRO A 95 -17.63 11.03 1.70
C PRO A 95 -16.25 11.09 2.35
N ILE A 96 -15.51 9.99 2.31
CA ILE A 96 -14.10 9.94 2.69
C ILE A 96 -13.27 10.50 1.53
N THR A 97 -12.44 11.50 1.84
CA THR A 97 -11.48 12.05 0.88
C THR A 97 -10.17 11.25 0.86
N LEU A 98 -9.40 11.40 -0.21
CA LEU A 98 -8.07 10.79 -0.32
C LEU A 98 -7.14 11.27 0.79
N GLY A 99 -7.17 12.56 1.12
CA GLY A 99 -6.37 13.16 2.19
C GLY A 99 -6.67 12.58 3.56
N GLN A 100 -7.97 12.38 3.87
CA GLN A 100 -8.40 11.71 5.11
C GLN A 100 -7.90 10.27 5.17
N PHE A 101 -8.05 9.53 4.07
CA PHE A 101 -7.55 8.15 3.98
C PHE A 101 -6.05 8.07 4.21
N VAL A 102 -5.25 8.84 3.46
CA VAL A 102 -3.79 8.85 3.57
C VAL A 102 -3.36 9.22 4.99
N THR A 103 -3.94 10.26 5.58
CA THR A 103 -3.60 10.71 6.95
C THR A 103 -3.85 9.62 7.98
N GLN A 104 -5.04 9.02 7.98
CA GLN A 104 -5.41 8.02 8.98
C GLN A 104 -4.69 6.68 8.75
N ALA A 105 -4.56 6.26 7.49
CA ALA A 105 -3.81 5.06 7.13
C ALA A 105 -2.31 5.22 7.44
N HIS A 106 -1.72 6.40 7.23
CA HIS A 106 -0.32 6.67 7.60
C HIS A 106 -0.08 6.53 9.10
N ALA A 107 -0.96 7.08 9.93
CA ALA A 107 -0.88 6.90 11.39
C ALA A 107 -1.03 5.42 11.78
N TYR A 108 -1.97 4.71 11.16
CA TYR A 108 -2.20 3.28 11.39
C TYR A 108 -1.00 2.40 10.98
N LEU A 109 -0.40 2.65 9.82
CA LEU A 109 0.78 1.93 9.35
C LEU A 109 1.98 2.18 10.28
N ASN A 110 2.24 3.43 10.66
CA ASN A 110 3.33 3.77 11.59
C ASN A 110 3.16 3.09 12.96
N ARG A 111 1.95 3.08 13.51
CA ARG A 111 1.66 2.38 14.78
C ARG A 111 1.99 0.88 14.70
N ASN A 112 1.84 0.28 13.53
CA ASN A 112 2.09 -1.14 13.28
C ASN A 112 3.43 -1.41 12.56
N MET A 113 4.35 -0.44 12.55
CA MET A 113 5.64 -0.54 11.83
C MET A 113 6.43 -1.81 12.19
N LYS A 114 6.50 -2.15 13.48
CA LYS A 114 7.25 -3.34 13.93
C LYS A 114 6.70 -4.62 13.31
N GLU A 115 5.37 -4.74 13.25
CA GLU A 115 4.72 -5.91 12.68
C GLU A 115 4.92 -5.96 11.17
N ILE A 116 4.72 -4.84 10.46
CA ILE A 116 4.97 -4.75 9.02
C ILE A 116 6.41 -5.18 8.69
N LYS A 117 7.40 -4.68 9.44
CA LYS A 117 8.82 -5.05 9.24
C LYS A 117 9.06 -6.54 9.49
N LYS A 118 8.44 -7.13 10.52
CA LYS A 118 8.54 -8.56 10.81
C LYS A 118 7.96 -9.39 9.66
N ILE A 119 6.73 -9.13 9.23
CA ILE A 119 6.09 -9.86 8.12
C ILE A 119 6.89 -9.68 6.82
N LYS A 120 7.40 -8.47 6.57
CA LYS A 120 8.23 -8.20 5.41
C LYS A 120 9.55 -8.94 5.45
N SER A 121 10.17 -9.08 6.63
CA SER A 121 11.40 -9.85 6.79
C SER A 121 11.25 -11.32 6.36
N GLU A 122 10.06 -11.93 6.55
CA GLU A 122 9.77 -13.31 6.13
C GLU A 122 9.65 -13.46 4.61
N ASN A 123 9.36 -12.38 3.90
CA ASN A 123 9.06 -12.40 2.46
C ASN A 123 10.11 -11.65 1.60
N TYR A 124 11.04 -10.93 2.23
CA TYR A 124 12.02 -10.08 1.52
C TYR A 124 13.08 -10.90 0.77
N GLY A 125 13.51 -12.02 1.36
CA GLY A 125 14.48 -12.95 0.77
C GLY A 125 15.94 -12.54 0.95
N GLU A 126 16.82 -13.53 0.95
CA GLU A 126 18.27 -13.37 1.10
C GLU A 126 18.91 -12.91 -0.21
N LEU A 127 19.90 -12.02 -0.12
CA LEU A 127 20.62 -11.54 -1.30
C LEU A 127 21.64 -12.59 -1.74
N VAL A 128 21.57 -12.99 -3.01
CA VAL A 128 22.46 -14.00 -3.60
C VAL A 128 23.08 -13.47 -4.88
N GLU A 129 24.34 -13.83 -5.13
CA GLU A 129 24.97 -13.66 -6.42
C GLU A 129 24.57 -14.83 -7.33
N ARG A 130 24.08 -14.53 -8.53
CA ARG A 130 23.71 -15.53 -9.53
C ARG A 130 24.92 -15.91 -10.37
N SER A 131 24.80 -17.02 -11.10
CA SER A 131 25.86 -17.54 -11.98
C SER A 131 26.28 -16.57 -13.09
N ASP A 132 25.45 -15.57 -13.42
CA ASP A 132 25.76 -14.51 -14.39
C ASP A 132 26.41 -13.26 -13.77
N GLY A 133 26.76 -13.31 -12.47
CA GLY A 133 27.31 -12.18 -11.71
C GLY A 133 26.27 -11.13 -11.30
N SER A 134 24.99 -11.33 -11.65
CA SER A 134 23.92 -10.44 -11.20
C SER A 134 23.50 -10.74 -9.76
N GLN A 135 23.07 -9.71 -9.03
CA GLN A 135 22.46 -9.91 -7.72
C GLN A 135 20.97 -10.22 -7.86
N GLY A 136 20.46 -11.10 -7.00
CA GLY A 136 19.06 -11.43 -6.86
C GLY A 136 18.69 -11.70 -5.40
N ARG A 137 17.39 -11.92 -5.15
CA ARG A 137 16.91 -12.38 -3.84
C ARG A 137 16.27 -13.75 -3.95
N VAL A 138 16.51 -14.62 -2.97
CA VAL A 138 15.85 -15.91 -2.82
C VAL A 138 15.00 -15.86 -1.57
N VAL A 139 13.69 -16.03 -1.73
CA VAL A 139 12.74 -16.10 -0.63
C VAL A 139 12.60 -17.56 -0.23
N THR A 140 12.90 -17.86 1.03
CA THR A 140 12.62 -19.16 1.63
C THR A 140 11.49 -18.98 2.63
N ASN A 141 10.34 -19.59 2.36
CA ASN A 141 9.14 -19.44 3.19
C ASN A 141 9.45 -19.78 4.67
N GLY A 142 9.01 -18.92 5.59
CA GLY A 142 9.20 -19.12 7.03
C GLY A 142 10.60 -18.77 7.56
N HIS A 143 11.50 -18.26 6.71
CA HIS A 143 12.85 -17.83 7.12
C HIS A 143 12.96 -16.30 7.08
N PRO A 144 12.72 -15.60 8.20
CA PRO A 144 12.90 -14.15 8.26
C PRO A 144 14.36 -13.77 8.05
N VAL A 145 14.59 -12.77 7.19
CA VAL A 145 15.91 -12.20 6.95
C VAL A 145 16.10 -10.90 7.71
N SER A 146 17.35 -10.54 8.02
CA SER A 146 17.61 -9.20 8.54
C SER A 146 17.38 -8.16 7.44
N LEU A 147 16.44 -7.25 7.69
CA LEU A 147 16.21 -6.11 6.80
C LEU A 147 17.32 -5.06 7.00
N PRO A 148 17.79 -4.38 5.93
CA PRO A 148 18.68 -3.24 6.07
C PRO A 148 18.08 -2.18 7.00
N ASN A 149 18.91 -1.55 7.85
CA ASN A 149 18.44 -0.58 8.83
C ASN A 149 17.81 0.67 8.19
N ASP A 150 18.27 1.02 7.00
CA ASP A 150 17.87 2.17 6.20
C ASP A 150 16.85 1.83 5.10
N ILE A 151 16.34 0.58 5.06
CA ILE A 151 15.36 0.17 4.07
C ILE A 151 14.10 1.03 4.14
N LYS A 152 13.64 1.50 2.99
CA LYS A 152 12.41 2.28 2.85
C LYS A 152 11.24 1.37 2.53
N PHE A 153 10.07 1.75 3.05
CA PHE A 153 8.81 1.08 2.78
C PHE A 153 7.87 2.05 2.10
N PHE A 154 7.26 1.63 1.00
CA PHE A 154 6.38 2.45 0.21
C PHE A 154 4.99 1.85 0.15
N PHE A 155 3.98 2.70 0.07
CA PHE A 155 2.64 2.28 -0.30
C PHE A 155 2.67 1.68 -1.70
N SER A 156 2.15 0.46 -1.89
CA SER A 156 2.17 -0.25 -3.18
C SER A 156 0.81 -0.17 -3.87
N TRP A 157 -0.22 -0.81 -3.34
CA TRP A 157 -1.56 -0.69 -3.93
C TRP A 157 -2.60 -1.09 -2.89
N VAL A 158 -3.87 -0.95 -3.25
CA VAL A 158 -5.00 -1.34 -2.40
C VAL A 158 -5.75 -2.48 -3.05
N TRP A 159 -5.94 -3.57 -2.32
CA TRP A 159 -6.93 -4.56 -2.67
C TRP A 159 -8.27 -4.19 -2.03
N VAL A 160 -9.36 -4.29 -2.79
CA VAL A 160 -10.70 -3.93 -2.33
C VAL A 160 -11.53 -5.18 -2.17
N MET A 161 -12.18 -5.32 -1.01
CA MET A 161 -13.17 -6.35 -0.74
C MET A 161 -14.45 -5.71 -0.22
N ALA A 162 -15.59 -6.11 -0.79
CA ALA A 162 -16.90 -5.65 -0.37
C ALA A 162 -17.76 -6.86 0.04
N ILE A 163 -18.07 -6.98 1.32
CA ILE A 163 -18.92 -8.06 1.87
C ILE A 163 -20.07 -7.43 2.65
N ASN A 164 -21.31 -7.77 2.29
CA ASN A 164 -22.52 -7.30 2.97
C ASN A 164 -22.59 -5.76 3.12
N GLY A 165 -22.11 -5.01 2.13
CA GLY A 165 -22.09 -3.54 2.16
C GLY A 165 -20.93 -2.93 2.96
N ASN A 166 -20.11 -3.73 3.65
CA ASN A 166 -18.88 -3.26 4.27
C ASN A 166 -17.72 -3.34 3.27
N VAL A 167 -17.04 -2.22 3.08
CA VAL A 167 -15.87 -2.14 2.19
C VAL A 167 -14.60 -2.13 3.01
N THR A 168 -13.72 -3.09 2.73
CA THR A 168 -12.39 -3.23 3.34
C THR A 168 -11.32 -2.98 2.28
N LEU A 169 -10.36 -2.15 2.64
CA LEU A 169 -9.19 -1.79 1.84
C LEU A 169 -7.94 -2.46 2.45
N GLY A 170 -7.39 -3.46 1.78
CA GLY A 170 -6.12 -4.05 2.14
C GLY A 170 -4.97 -3.27 1.52
N ILE A 171 -4.18 -2.57 2.32
CA ILE A 171 -2.98 -1.89 1.85
C ILE A 171 -1.86 -2.90 1.68
N TYR A 172 -1.32 -2.98 0.47
CA TYR A 172 -0.02 -3.61 0.21
C TYR A 172 1.09 -2.58 0.33
N THR A 173 2.21 -3.03 0.87
CA THR A 173 3.44 -2.26 1.03
C THR A 173 4.53 -2.86 0.14
N TYR A 174 5.51 -2.04 -0.23
CA TYR A 174 6.68 -2.43 -1.00
C TYR A 174 7.93 -2.04 -0.20
N ALA A 175 8.79 -3.00 0.08
CA ALA A 175 10.11 -2.74 0.67
C ALA A 175 11.12 -2.49 -0.46
N GLU A 176 12.00 -1.51 -0.32
CA GLU A 176 13.01 -1.20 -1.34
C GLU A 176 13.85 -2.43 -1.69
N GLY A 177 13.89 -2.79 -2.98
CA GLY A 177 14.59 -3.98 -3.47
C GLY A 177 13.84 -5.31 -3.30
N GLU A 178 12.55 -5.26 -2.96
CA GLU A 178 11.63 -6.41 -2.95
C GLU A 178 11.21 -6.78 -4.39
N GLY A 179 11.03 -8.09 -4.65
CA GLY A 179 10.42 -8.59 -5.88
C GLY A 179 11.21 -8.38 -7.18
N PHE A 180 10.49 -8.26 -8.30
CA PHE A 180 11.07 -8.07 -9.64
C PHE A 180 11.42 -6.62 -9.96
N ASP A 181 10.89 -5.67 -9.19
CA ASP A 181 11.21 -4.24 -9.28
C ASP A 181 12.56 -4.01 -8.60
N ARG A 182 13.63 -4.39 -9.31
CA ARG A 182 15.02 -4.41 -8.79
C ARG A 182 15.54 -3.03 -8.37
N SER A 183 14.86 -1.96 -8.75
CA SER A 183 15.16 -0.60 -8.31
C SER A 183 13.89 0.19 -8.02
N ILE A 184 14.03 1.17 -7.13
CA ILE A 184 12.95 2.09 -6.77
C ILE A 184 12.41 2.87 -7.98
N GLU A 185 13.26 3.14 -8.99
CA GLU A 185 12.85 3.79 -10.24
C GLU A 185 11.92 2.92 -11.09
N VAL A 186 12.17 1.61 -11.14
CA VAL A 186 11.28 0.66 -11.83
C VAL A 186 9.93 0.60 -11.13
N PHE A 187 9.93 0.55 -9.80
CA PHE A 187 8.70 0.62 -9.00
C PHE A 187 7.88 1.88 -9.34
N TRP A 188 8.48 3.07 -9.29
CA TRP A 188 7.79 4.32 -9.63
C TRP A 188 7.31 4.36 -11.08
N THR A 189 8.11 3.88 -12.03
CA THR A 189 7.73 3.79 -13.44
C THR A 189 6.49 2.90 -13.63
N ASN A 190 6.44 1.75 -12.94
CA ASN A 190 5.30 0.84 -13.01
C ASN A 190 4.03 1.44 -12.38
N ARG A 191 4.17 2.22 -11.30
CA ARG A 191 3.03 2.97 -10.75
C ARG A 191 2.47 3.99 -11.73
N LEU A 192 3.32 4.78 -12.39
CA LEU A 192 2.85 5.78 -13.36
C LEU A 192 2.15 5.13 -14.56
N LYS A 193 2.63 3.96 -15.02
CA LYS A 193 1.92 3.17 -16.03
C LYS A 193 0.53 2.73 -15.55
N ASN A 194 0.44 2.21 -14.33
CA ASN A 194 -0.85 1.78 -13.75
C ASN A 194 -1.80 2.97 -13.52
N MET A 195 -1.29 4.10 -13.06
CA MET A 195 -2.04 5.36 -12.98
C MET A 195 -2.68 5.69 -14.33
N HIS A 196 -1.88 5.72 -15.41
CA HIS A 196 -2.38 6.07 -16.73
C HIS A 196 -3.45 5.09 -17.22
N ARG A 197 -3.24 3.78 -17.02
CA ARG A 197 -4.23 2.76 -17.36
C ARG A 197 -5.57 3.01 -16.64
N HIS A 198 -5.54 3.24 -15.33
CA HIS A 198 -6.76 3.47 -14.56
C HIS A 198 -7.44 4.81 -14.87
N GLU A 199 -6.67 5.82 -15.26
CA GLU A 199 -7.22 7.09 -15.75
C GLU A 199 -7.97 6.90 -17.08
N GLN A 200 -7.42 6.12 -18.01
CA GLN A 200 -8.10 5.77 -19.27
C GLN A 200 -9.37 4.94 -19.05
N GLU A 201 -9.31 3.91 -18.18
CA GLU A 201 -10.46 3.07 -17.83
C GLU A 201 -11.62 3.85 -17.21
N ARG A 202 -11.34 5.01 -16.59
CA ARG A 202 -12.35 5.90 -16.00
C ARG A 202 -13.01 6.80 -17.04
N GLN A 203 -12.30 7.16 -18.09
CA GLN A 203 -12.79 8.06 -19.15
C GLN A 203 -13.56 7.32 -20.26
N ALA A 204 -13.43 5.99 -20.34
CA ALA A 204 -14.12 5.12 -21.29
C ALA A 204 -15.50 4.68 -20.78
#